data_AF-A0A850MJ65-F1
#
_entry.id   AF-A0A850MJ65-F1
#
_cell.length_a   1.000
_cell.length_b   1.000
_cell.length_c   1.000
_cell.angle_alpha   90.00
_cell.angle_beta   90.00
_cell.angle_gamma   90.00
#
_symmetry.space_group_name_H-M   'P 1'
#
loop_
_entity.id
_entity.type
_entity.pdbx_description
1 polymer ?
#
loop_
_entity_poly.entity_id
_entity_poly.type
_entity_poly.pdbx_seq_one_letter_code
_entity_poly.pdbx_strand_id
1 'polypeptide(L)'
;MPSDFYIVFMEYEAFKNILVHTAQFAHFDLKVKKWKEVYGFLVGYIDEGTKWTHITDAIPITHGSHYGVEFKKHHYVLSAYLNLMIAENDEFFVGWYHSHPGLGLFLSQTDIINHLAYQIVNPKAIALVFDHTKVISNESTIDFYQLNDATLGASSAYHEIEYYIGGINKKDELSRIKEFYYEVETDVIAKKIPPIEKKIAERVKNWRKNTKIKLPVENQYKKRKKGGLKETLAPYFEQKS
;
A
#
# COMPACT_ATOMS: atom_id res chain seq x y z
N MET A 1 -28.40 -14.49 4.79
CA MET A 1 -27.48 -13.34 4.90
C MET A 1 -27.75 -12.43 3.72
N PRO A 2 -27.97 -11.11 3.87
CA PRO A 2 -28.23 -10.25 2.73
C PRO A 2 -27.01 -10.27 1.80
N SER A 3 -27.26 -10.49 0.51
CA SER A 3 -26.32 -10.92 -0.52
C SER A 3 -25.38 -9.84 -1.10
N ASP A 4 -25.19 -8.71 -0.43
CA ASP A 4 -24.56 -7.52 -1.03
C ASP A 4 -23.36 -6.92 -0.28
N PHE A 5 -22.91 -7.51 0.83
CA PHE A 5 -21.75 -7.00 1.56
C PHE A 5 -20.44 -7.53 0.97
N TYR A 6 -19.59 -6.62 0.48
CA TYR A 6 -18.20 -6.89 0.14
C TYR A 6 -17.37 -6.86 1.42
N ILE A 7 -16.57 -7.91 1.67
CA ILE A 7 -15.81 -8.08 2.91
C ILE A 7 -14.33 -8.27 2.56
N VAL A 8 -13.47 -7.68 3.37
CA VAL A 8 -12.02 -7.88 3.31
C VAL A 8 -11.58 -8.80 4.44
N PHE A 9 -10.86 -9.86 4.13
CA PHE A 9 -10.16 -10.67 5.13
C PHE A 9 -8.67 -10.42 4.99
N MET A 10 -8.01 -10.06 6.07
CA MET A 10 -6.56 -9.87 6.13
C MET A 10 -5.95 -10.87 7.10
N GLU A 11 -4.92 -11.57 6.63
CA GLU A 11 -4.11 -12.42 7.50
C GLU A 11 -3.36 -11.60 8.54
N TYR A 12 -3.18 -12.18 9.73
CA TYR A 12 -2.52 -11.49 10.82
C TYR A 12 -1.06 -11.12 10.49
N GLU A 13 -0.34 -11.97 9.75
CA GLU A 13 1.04 -11.68 9.34
C GLU A 13 1.12 -10.51 8.35
N ALA A 14 0.14 -10.37 7.45
CA ALA A 14 0.04 -9.18 6.59
C ALA A 14 -0.14 -7.91 7.44
N PHE A 15 -1.05 -7.94 8.43
CA PHE A 15 -1.24 -6.82 9.33
C PHE A 15 0.04 -6.49 10.13
N LYS A 16 0.72 -7.52 10.65
CA LYS A 16 1.99 -7.36 11.36
C LYS A 16 3.07 -6.68 10.52
N ASN A 17 3.14 -6.97 9.21
CA ASN A 17 4.06 -6.28 8.31
C ASN A 17 3.77 -4.77 8.21
N ILE A 18 2.49 -4.37 8.23
CA ILE A 18 2.08 -2.95 8.29
C ILE A 18 2.50 -2.31 9.61
N LEU A 19 2.29 -3.01 10.74
CA LEU A 19 2.69 -2.54 12.06
C LEU A 19 4.20 -2.32 12.15
N VAL A 20 5.00 -3.31 11.73
CA VAL A 20 6.46 -3.23 11.71
C VAL A 20 6.90 -2.05 10.83
N HIS A 21 6.34 -1.92 9.64
CA HIS A 21 6.69 -0.86 8.72
C HIS A 21 6.39 0.52 9.33
N THR A 22 5.20 0.71 9.91
CA THR A 22 4.82 1.98 10.54
C THR A 22 5.69 2.29 11.75
N ALA A 23 5.89 1.32 12.65
CA ALA A 23 6.72 1.50 13.84
C ALA A 23 8.16 1.90 13.50
N GLN A 24 8.73 1.42 12.39
CA GLN A 24 10.08 1.84 11.95
C GLN A 24 10.21 3.34 11.67
N PHE A 25 9.12 4.04 11.38
CA PHE A 25 9.13 5.42 10.93
C PHE A 25 8.27 6.38 11.74
N ALA A 26 7.43 5.85 12.64
CA ALA A 26 6.50 6.65 13.43
C ALA A 26 6.32 6.14 14.89
N HIS A 27 7.20 5.27 15.41
CA HIS A 27 7.07 4.84 16.82
C HIS A 27 7.08 6.01 17.83
N PHE A 28 6.46 5.83 18.99
CA PHE A 28 6.22 6.89 19.98
C PHE A 28 7.49 7.48 20.59
N ASP A 29 8.60 6.74 20.65
CA ASP A 29 9.90 7.29 21.08
C ASP A 29 10.52 8.26 20.05
N LEU A 30 10.02 8.31 18.81
CA LEU A 30 10.42 9.34 17.84
C LEU A 30 9.73 10.65 18.17
N LYS A 31 10.45 11.75 17.96
CA LYS A 31 9.84 13.09 17.97
C LYS A 31 8.78 13.14 16.86
N VAL A 32 7.56 13.59 17.17
CA VAL A 32 6.43 13.72 16.23
C VAL A 32 6.83 14.34 14.89
N LYS A 33 7.65 15.40 14.90
CA LYS A 33 8.16 16.05 13.67
C LYS A 33 9.04 15.17 12.76
N LYS A 34 9.45 13.99 13.24
CA LYS A 34 10.22 12.98 12.51
C LYS A 34 9.35 11.81 12.05
N TRP A 35 8.10 11.74 12.46
CA TRP A 35 7.18 10.73 11.97
C TRP A 35 7.00 10.89 10.47
N LYS A 36 6.92 9.75 9.80
CA LYS A 36 6.74 9.68 8.35
C LYS A 36 5.62 8.72 8.03
N GLU A 37 4.89 9.05 6.97
CA GLU A 37 3.98 8.12 6.37
C GLU A 37 4.74 6.99 5.68
N VAL A 38 4.18 5.80 5.75
CA VAL A 38 4.65 4.62 5.03
C VAL A 38 3.69 4.26 3.91
N TYR A 39 4.18 3.52 2.92
CA TYR A 39 3.41 3.04 1.78
C TYR A 39 3.82 1.62 1.42
N GLY A 40 2.83 0.76 1.15
CA GLY A 40 3.08 -0.57 0.61
C GLY A 40 1.90 -1.14 -0.18
N PHE A 41 2.10 -2.33 -0.74
CA PHE A 41 1.07 -3.04 -1.49
C PHE A 41 0.40 -4.09 -0.62
N LEU A 42 -0.89 -4.31 -0.86
CA LEU A 42 -1.65 -5.44 -0.33
C LEU A 42 -1.65 -6.54 -1.38
N VAL A 43 -1.24 -7.74 -0.99
CA VAL A 43 -1.13 -8.93 -1.83
C VAL A 43 -2.19 -9.93 -1.41
N GLY A 44 -2.79 -10.59 -2.39
CA GLY A 44 -3.64 -11.74 -2.16
C GLY A 44 -4.48 -12.01 -3.39
N TYR A 45 -5.73 -12.39 -3.19
CA TYR A 45 -6.63 -12.79 -4.28
C TYR A 45 -8.07 -12.36 -4.01
N ILE A 46 -8.86 -12.33 -5.07
CA ILE A 46 -10.30 -12.02 -5.04
C ILE A 46 -11.06 -13.30 -5.33
N ASP A 47 -11.97 -13.68 -4.44
CA ASP A 47 -12.83 -14.84 -4.68
C ASP A 47 -14.09 -14.40 -5.43
N GLU A 48 -14.17 -14.81 -6.70
CA GLU A 48 -15.29 -14.51 -7.61
C GLU A 48 -16.63 -15.09 -7.11
N GLY A 49 -16.59 -16.18 -6.34
CA GLY A 49 -17.78 -16.87 -5.83
C GLY A 49 -18.32 -16.28 -4.51
N THR A 50 -17.47 -15.65 -3.69
CA THR A 50 -17.86 -15.19 -2.34
C THR A 50 -17.91 -13.66 -2.17
N LYS A 51 -17.60 -12.87 -3.22
CA LYS A 51 -17.54 -11.40 -3.16
C LYS A 51 -16.61 -10.89 -2.05
N TRP A 52 -15.55 -11.62 -1.71
CA TRP A 52 -14.57 -11.22 -0.70
C TRP A 52 -13.18 -11.08 -1.31
N THR A 53 -12.36 -10.24 -0.69
CA THR A 53 -10.93 -10.15 -0.99
C THR A 53 -10.13 -10.65 0.19
N HIS A 54 -9.24 -11.60 -0.09
CA HIS A 54 -8.32 -12.15 0.89
C HIS A 54 -6.96 -11.50 0.69
N ILE A 55 -6.47 -10.81 1.72
CA ILE A 55 -5.13 -10.23 1.79
C ILE A 55 -4.24 -11.18 2.59
N THR A 56 -3.28 -11.79 1.93
CA THR A 56 -2.36 -12.79 2.49
C THR A 56 -1.02 -12.20 2.92
N ASP A 57 -0.58 -11.12 2.26
CA ASP A 57 0.65 -10.40 2.63
C ASP A 57 0.48 -8.88 2.43
N ALA A 58 1.26 -8.11 3.18
CA ALA A 58 1.41 -6.67 2.98
C ALA A 58 2.89 -6.37 2.77
N ILE A 59 3.23 -5.83 1.61
CA ILE A 59 4.62 -5.63 1.19
C ILE A 59 5.02 -4.16 1.38
N PRO A 60 5.92 -3.84 2.33
CA PRO A 60 6.49 -2.51 2.52
C PRO A 60 7.33 -2.05 1.33
N ILE A 61 7.09 -0.83 0.83
CA ILE A 61 7.79 -0.33 -0.36
C ILE A 61 8.64 0.89 -0.07
N THR A 62 8.04 1.90 0.56
CA THR A 62 8.72 3.17 0.82
C THR A 62 8.06 3.90 1.97
N HIS A 63 8.77 4.88 2.50
CA HIS A 63 8.29 5.86 3.47
C HIS A 63 8.59 7.27 2.94
N GLY A 64 7.83 8.24 3.42
CA GLY A 64 7.81 9.60 2.88
C GLY A 64 8.04 10.68 3.91
N SER A 65 7.30 11.77 3.74
CA SER A 65 7.17 12.84 4.73
C SER A 65 5.98 12.57 5.65
N HIS A 66 5.62 13.53 6.49
CA HIS A 66 4.40 13.47 7.29
C HIS A 66 3.11 13.75 6.48
N TYR A 67 3.23 14.16 5.21
CA TYR A 67 2.11 14.58 4.35
C TYR A 67 2.02 13.77 3.05
N GLY A 68 2.66 12.60 3.01
CA GLY A 68 2.65 11.77 1.82
C GLY A 68 4.01 11.18 1.43
N VAL A 69 3.92 10.29 0.46
CA VAL A 69 5.01 9.44 -0.01
C VAL A 69 5.24 9.64 -1.51
N GLU A 70 6.50 9.82 -1.92
CA GLU A 70 6.89 9.98 -3.32
C GLU A 70 7.48 8.69 -3.88
N PHE A 71 6.94 8.22 -5.02
CA PHE A 71 7.48 7.06 -5.73
C PHE A 71 8.65 7.45 -6.64
N LYS A 72 9.79 6.79 -6.44
CA LYS A 72 10.98 6.93 -7.31
C LYS A 72 10.99 5.83 -8.38
N LYS A 73 11.72 6.04 -9.49
CA LYS A 73 11.85 5.07 -10.61
C LYS A 73 12.09 3.63 -10.13
N HIS A 74 12.96 3.45 -9.13
CA HIS A 74 13.30 2.12 -8.63
C HIS A 74 12.15 1.44 -7.86
N HIS A 75 11.22 2.19 -7.26
CA HIS A 75 10.00 1.62 -6.64
C HIS A 75 9.12 0.99 -7.72
N TYR A 76 8.86 1.69 -8.83
CA TYR A 76 8.07 1.13 -9.93
C TYR A 76 8.68 -0.16 -10.52
N VAL A 77 10.01 -0.20 -10.69
CA VAL A 77 10.70 -1.40 -11.15
C VAL A 77 10.59 -2.52 -10.12
N LEU A 78 10.73 -2.22 -8.83
CA LEU A 78 10.55 -3.18 -7.75
C LEU A 78 9.13 -3.74 -7.75
N SER A 79 8.10 -2.88 -7.83
CA SER A 79 6.68 -3.26 -7.91
C SER A 79 6.39 -4.19 -9.08
N ALA A 80 6.95 -3.92 -10.26
CA ALA A 80 6.76 -4.77 -11.43
C ALA A 80 7.33 -6.17 -11.21
N TYR A 81 8.52 -6.29 -10.63
CA TYR A 81 9.10 -7.60 -10.29
C TYR A 81 8.35 -8.30 -9.15
N LEU A 82 7.88 -7.55 -8.15
CA LEU A 82 7.04 -8.10 -7.09
C LEU A 82 5.76 -8.71 -7.65
N ASN A 83 5.07 -7.99 -8.53
CA ASN A 83 3.83 -8.49 -9.14
C ASN A 83 4.05 -9.77 -9.96
N LEU A 84 5.20 -9.88 -10.65
CA LEU A 84 5.58 -11.12 -11.34
C LEU A 84 5.89 -12.27 -10.37
N MET A 85 6.52 -11.98 -9.24
CA MET A 85 6.88 -12.98 -8.23
C MET A 85 5.65 -13.54 -7.51
N ILE A 86 4.70 -12.67 -7.12
CA ILE A 86 3.48 -13.12 -6.42
C ILE A 86 2.50 -13.85 -7.35
N ALA A 87 2.52 -13.53 -8.65
CA ALA A 87 1.72 -14.25 -9.65
C ALA A 87 2.11 -15.73 -9.79
N GLU A 88 3.30 -16.15 -9.32
CA GLU A 88 3.68 -17.58 -9.25
C GLU A 88 2.85 -18.36 -8.22
N ASN A 89 2.14 -17.67 -7.31
CA ASN A 89 1.24 -18.23 -6.31
C ASN A 89 -0.24 -17.95 -6.61
N ASP A 90 -0.59 -17.56 -7.84
CA ASP A 90 -1.94 -17.11 -8.22
C ASP A 90 -2.46 -15.90 -7.42
N GLU A 91 -1.54 -15.09 -6.87
CA GLU A 91 -1.84 -13.86 -6.15
C GLU A 91 -1.43 -12.62 -6.95
N PHE A 92 -2.00 -11.47 -6.59
CA PHE A 92 -1.69 -10.19 -7.20
C PHE A 92 -1.89 -9.03 -6.22
N PHE A 93 -1.58 -7.81 -6.66
CA PHE A 93 -1.91 -6.62 -5.88
C PHE A 93 -3.41 -6.37 -5.83
N VAL A 94 -4.02 -6.68 -4.69
CA VAL A 94 -5.44 -6.42 -4.41
C VAL A 94 -5.68 -4.99 -3.89
N GLY A 95 -4.61 -4.25 -3.59
CA GLY A 95 -4.71 -2.88 -3.12
C GLY A 95 -3.38 -2.32 -2.63
N TRP A 96 -3.49 -1.31 -1.79
CA TRP A 96 -2.36 -0.62 -1.19
C TRP A 96 -2.70 -0.17 0.22
N TYR A 97 -1.67 0.06 1.02
CA TYR A 97 -1.81 0.66 2.33
C TYR A 97 -0.90 1.87 2.48
N HIS A 98 -1.32 2.78 3.33
CA HIS A 98 -0.47 3.84 3.86
C HIS A 98 -0.81 4.10 5.32
N SER A 99 0.05 4.86 5.99
CA SER A 99 -0.19 5.29 7.35
C SER A 99 -0.48 6.78 7.43
N HIS A 100 -1.29 7.18 8.39
CA HIS A 100 -1.55 8.58 8.74
C HIS A 100 -1.14 8.86 10.19
N PRO A 101 0.13 9.14 10.51
CA PRO A 101 0.59 9.33 11.89
C PRO A 101 -0.09 10.53 12.58
N GLY A 102 -1.21 10.32 13.29
CA GLY A 102 -1.93 11.38 14.01
C GLY A 102 -2.90 12.21 13.17
N LEU A 103 -3.22 11.80 11.94
CA LEU A 103 -4.20 12.49 11.10
C LEU A 103 -5.60 11.87 11.17
N GLY A 104 -5.71 10.62 11.62
CA GLY A 104 -6.94 9.83 11.58
C GLY A 104 -7.11 9.03 10.30
N LEU A 105 -8.24 8.33 10.22
CA LEU A 105 -8.55 7.35 9.18
C LEU A 105 -9.49 7.99 8.15
N PHE A 106 -8.92 8.39 7.02
CA PHE A 106 -9.64 8.97 5.89
C PHE A 106 -8.75 8.92 4.65
N LEU A 107 -9.32 9.08 3.46
CA LEU A 107 -8.56 9.32 2.22
C LEU A 107 -8.47 10.83 1.95
N SER A 108 -7.25 11.37 1.86
CA SER A 108 -7.04 12.73 1.37
C SER A 108 -7.31 12.82 -0.13
N GLN A 109 -7.32 14.04 -0.68
CA GLN A 109 -7.45 14.21 -2.14
C GLN A 109 -6.32 13.53 -2.91
N THR A 110 -5.10 13.52 -2.36
CA THR A 110 -3.96 12.80 -2.95
C THR A 110 -4.20 11.29 -2.90
N ASP A 111 -4.78 10.77 -1.82
CA ASP A 111 -5.06 9.34 -1.68
C ASP A 111 -6.18 8.88 -2.60
N ILE A 112 -7.23 9.69 -2.79
CA ILE A 112 -8.28 9.43 -3.78
C ILE A 112 -7.67 9.34 -5.18
N ILE A 113 -6.83 10.30 -5.56
CA ILE A 113 -6.17 10.31 -6.87
C ILE A 113 -5.27 9.08 -7.05
N ASN A 114 -4.51 8.71 -6.03
CA ASN A 114 -3.69 7.50 -6.05
C ASN A 114 -4.55 6.25 -6.16
N HIS A 115 -5.63 6.17 -5.39
CA HIS A 115 -6.52 5.00 -5.36
C HIS A 115 -7.25 4.78 -6.68
N LEU A 116 -7.61 5.84 -7.42
CA LEU A 116 -8.16 5.73 -8.77
C LEU A 116 -7.27 4.90 -9.70
N ALA A 117 -5.95 5.07 -9.62
CA ALA A 117 -5.01 4.31 -10.45
C ALA A 117 -5.09 2.80 -10.22
N TYR A 118 -5.49 2.38 -9.01
CA TYR A 118 -5.76 0.98 -8.68
C TYR A 118 -7.18 0.58 -9.06
N GLN A 119 -8.19 1.36 -8.67
CA GLN A 119 -9.58 0.95 -8.76
C GLN A 119 -10.15 0.97 -10.18
N ILE A 120 -9.58 1.78 -11.08
CA ILE A 120 -9.92 1.75 -12.51
C ILE A 120 -9.55 0.41 -13.14
N VAL A 121 -8.42 -0.19 -12.71
CA VAL A 121 -7.93 -1.46 -13.26
C VAL A 121 -8.55 -2.65 -12.53
N ASN A 122 -8.68 -2.54 -11.20
CA ASN A 122 -9.30 -3.53 -10.34
C ASN A 122 -10.47 -2.87 -9.59
N PRO A 123 -11.74 -3.07 -10.01
CA PRO A 123 -12.91 -2.48 -9.34
C PRO A 123 -13.05 -2.83 -7.85
N LYS A 124 -12.31 -3.85 -7.39
CA LYS A 124 -12.26 -4.31 -6.00
C LYS A 124 -10.98 -3.90 -5.28
N ALA A 125 -10.18 -3.00 -5.86
CA ALA A 125 -8.97 -2.49 -5.23
C ALA A 125 -9.28 -1.92 -3.84
N ILE A 126 -8.36 -2.09 -2.91
CA ILE A 126 -8.52 -1.66 -1.51
C ILE A 126 -7.51 -0.56 -1.20
N ALA A 127 -7.95 0.50 -0.53
CA ALA A 127 -7.08 1.47 0.13
C ALA A 127 -7.17 1.27 1.65
N LEU A 128 -6.06 0.93 2.29
CA LEU A 128 -5.99 0.76 3.75
C LEU A 128 -5.26 1.97 4.37
N VAL A 129 -5.86 2.55 5.40
CA VAL A 129 -5.26 3.61 6.22
C VAL A 129 -5.01 3.07 7.62
N PHE A 130 -3.78 3.20 8.12
CA PHE A 130 -3.42 2.86 9.50
C PHE A 130 -2.92 4.09 10.26
N ASP A 131 -3.43 4.34 11.46
CA ASP A 131 -2.95 5.42 12.32
C ASP A 131 -2.55 4.87 13.69
N HIS A 132 -1.25 4.65 13.87
CA HIS A 132 -0.69 4.15 15.13
C HIS A 132 -1.05 5.00 16.36
N THR A 133 -1.35 6.30 16.21
CA THR A 133 -1.71 7.14 17.36
C THR A 133 -3.07 6.74 17.96
N LYS A 134 -3.94 6.11 17.17
CA LYS A 134 -5.26 5.66 17.61
C LYS A 134 -5.21 4.48 18.57
N VAL A 135 -4.07 3.80 18.73
CA VAL A 135 -3.91 2.74 19.76
C VAL A 135 -4.04 3.27 21.20
N ILE A 136 -3.96 4.58 21.40
CA ILE A 136 -4.19 5.22 22.71
C ILE A 136 -5.66 5.60 22.93
N SER A 137 -6.49 5.60 21.89
CA SER A 137 -7.92 5.89 21.97
C SER A 137 -8.75 4.60 21.95
N ASN A 138 -10.07 4.74 22.10
CA ASN A 138 -11.03 3.64 21.93
C ASN A 138 -11.67 3.68 20.51
N GLU A 139 -10.96 4.27 19.55
CA GLU A 139 -11.41 4.40 18.16
C GLU A 139 -10.73 3.36 17.27
N SER A 140 -11.29 3.13 16.08
CA SER A 140 -10.63 2.32 15.05
C SER A 140 -9.21 2.83 14.80
N THR A 141 -8.25 1.90 14.69
CA THR A 141 -6.85 2.20 14.38
C THR A 141 -6.52 1.95 12.90
N ILE A 142 -7.37 1.20 12.22
CA ILE A 142 -7.22 0.79 10.83
C ILE A 142 -8.56 0.83 10.13
N ASP A 143 -8.64 1.36 8.91
CA ASP A 143 -9.85 1.28 8.10
C ASP A 143 -9.50 0.98 6.65
N PHE A 144 -10.46 0.36 5.97
CA PHE A 144 -10.37 -0.09 4.57
C PHE A 144 -11.40 0.68 3.75
N TYR A 145 -11.00 1.21 2.61
CA TYR A 145 -11.83 2.06 1.78
C TYR A 145 -11.86 1.63 0.33
N GLN A 146 -12.97 1.97 -0.32
CA GLN A 146 -13.17 1.92 -1.77
C GLN A 146 -13.84 3.19 -2.25
N LEU A 147 -13.49 3.63 -3.46
CA LEU A 147 -14.23 4.69 -4.15
C LEU A 147 -15.62 4.17 -4.53
N ASN A 148 -16.62 5.04 -4.40
CA ASN A 148 -18.00 4.70 -4.78
C ASN A 148 -18.12 4.54 -6.30
N ASP A 149 -17.45 5.41 -7.06
CA ASP A 149 -17.46 5.38 -8.53
C ASP A 149 -16.15 5.95 -9.09
N ALA A 150 -15.25 5.06 -9.50
CA ALA A 150 -13.96 5.44 -10.08
C ALA A 150 -14.09 6.26 -11.39
N THR A 151 -15.24 6.22 -12.07
CA THR A 151 -15.46 7.00 -13.30
C THR A 151 -15.63 8.50 -13.03
N LEU A 152 -15.99 8.87 -11.80
CA LEU A 152 -16.07 10.27 -11.36
C LEU A 152 -14.69 10.89 -11.08
N GLY A 153 -13.62 10.09 -11.19
CA GLY A 153 -12.27 10.56 -10.96
C GLY A 153 -12.08 11.08 -9.53
N ALA A 154 -11.34 12.20 -9.39
CA ALA A 154 -11.02 12.79 -8.09
C ALA A 154 -12.25 13.28 -7.29
N SER A 155 -13.40 13.42 -7.97
CA SER A 155 -14.66 13.81 -7.33
C SER A 155 -15.42 12.63 -6.72
N SER A 156 -14.93 11.39 -6.87
CA SER A 156 -15.57 10.23 -6.26
C SER A 156 -15.52 10.33 -4.74
N ALA A 157 -16.68 10.17 -4.11
CA ALA A 157 -16.74 9.82 -2.70
C ALA A 157 -16.19 8.40 -2.48
N TYR A 158 -15.96 8.04 -1.23
CA TYR A 158 -15.54 6.71 -0.81
C TYR A 158 -16.41 6.22 0.36
N HIS A 159 -16.37 4.92 0.60
CA HIS A 159 -17.01 4.27 1.73
C HIS A 159 -16.02 3.34 2.42
N GLU A 160 -16.26 3.12 3.71
CA GLU A 160 -15.56 2.11 4.49
C GLU A 160 -16.08 0.72 4.14
N ILE A 161 -15.19 -0.27 4.18
CA ILE A 161 -15.48 -1.67 3.88
C ILE A 161 -15.41 -2.47 5.19
N GLU A 162 -16.38 -3.37 5.40
CA GLU A 162 -16.32 -4.32 6.53
C GLU A 162 -15.13 -5.28 6.35
N TYR A 163 -14.39 -5.52 7.44
CA TYR A 163 -13.18 -6.32 7.38
C TYR A 163 -12.97 -7.21 8.61
N TYR A 164 -12.09 -8.20 8.42
CA TYR A 164 -11.61 -9.12 9.44
C TYR A 164 -10.09 -9.19 9.40
N ILE A 165 -9.42 -9.03 10.54
CA ILE A 165 -7.98 -9.25 10.67
C ILE A 165 -7.77 -10.49 11.54
N GLY A 166 -7.14 -11.52 10.96
CA GLY A 166 -6.90 -12.79 11.67
C GLY A 166 -8.18 -13.45 12.20
N GLY A 167 -9.31 -13.26 11.51
CA GLY A 167 -10.61 -13.81 11.89
C GLY A 167 -11.41 -12.99 12.91
N ILE A 168 -10.95 -11.80 13.30
CA ILE A 168 -11.64 -10.90 14.23
C ILE A 168 -12.21 -9.73 13.45
N ASN A 169 -13.47 -9.38 13.72
CA ASN A 169 -14.13 -8.24 13.09
C ASN A 169 -13.69 -6.90 13.72
N LYS A 170 -13.92 -5.82 12.99
CA LYS A 170 -13.64 -4.43 13.38
C LYS A 170 -14.09 -4.03 14.79
N LYS A 171 -15.21 -4.56 15.31
CA LYS A 171 -15.72 -4.16 16.64
C LYS A 171 -14.93 -4.81 17.78
N ASP A 172 -14.44 -6.02 17.55
CA ASP A 172 -13.81 -6.86 18.58
C ASP A 172 -12.26 -6.75 18.58
N GLU A 173 -11.67 -6.07 17.59
CA GLU A 173 -10.22 -6.06 17.40
C GLU A 173 -9.44 -5.01 18.21
N LEU A 174 -10.10 -3.95 18.70
CA LEU A 174 -9.43 -2.74 19.22
C LEU A 174 -8.37 -3.04 20.28
N SER A 175 -8.74 -3.79 21.32
CA SER A 175 -7.82 -4.15 22.41
C SER A 175 -6.63 -4.97 21.92
N ARG A 176 -6.87 -5.86 20.96
CA ARG A 176 -5.85 -6.77 20.43
C ARG A 176 -4.87 -6.05 19.51
N ILE A 177 -5.35 -5.17 18.64
CA ILE A 177 -4.49 -4.31 17.81
C ILE A 177 -3.56 -3.47 18.68
N LYS A 178 -4.10 -2.91 19.76
CA LYS A 178 -3.32 -2.13 20.72
C LYS A 178 -2.19 -2.95 21.34
N GLU A 179 -2.49 -4.14 21.87
CA GLU A 179 -1.49 -5.05 22.43
C GLU A 179 -0.41 -5.42 21.41
N PHE A 180 -0.83 -5.77 20.20
CA PHE A 180 0.09 -6.13 19.12
C PHE A 180 0.96 -4.98 18.65
N TYR A 181 0.41 -3.76 18.59
CA TYR A 181 1.21 -2.60 18.23
C TYR A 181 2.35 -2.38 19.23
N TYR A 182 2.07 -2.42 20.53
CA TYR A 182 3.11 -2.23 21.55
C TYR A 182 4.16 -3.35 21.56
N GLU A 183 3.75 -4.60 21.32
CA GLU A 183 4.69 -5.72 21.15
C GLU A 183 5.62 -5.46 19.95
N VAL A 184 5.04 -5.14 18.80
CA VAL A 184 5.80 -4.87 17.57
C VAL A 184 6.70 -3.64 17.71
N GLU A 185 6.21 -2.56 18.31
CA GLU A 185 6.96 -1.34 18.55
C GLU A 185 8.18 -1.62 19.44
N THR A 186 7.96 -2.33 20.55
CA THR A 186 9.04 -2.75 21.46
C THR A 186 10.09 -3.56 20.72
N ASP A 187 9.67 -4.50 19.88
CA ASP A 187 10.55 -5.33 19.07
C ASP A 187 11.35 -4.51 18.05
N VAL A 188 10.71 -3.58 17.34
CA VAL A 188 11.36 -2.69 16.36
C VAL A 188 12.44 -1.86 17.03
N ILE A 189 12.14 -1.28 18.19
CA ILE A 189 13.07 -0.44 18.97
C ILE A 189 14.22 -1.29 19.54
N ALA A 190 13.89 -2.36 20.27
CA ALA A 190 14.88 -3.18 20.98
C ALA A 190 15.82 -3.92 20.02
N LYS A 191 15.28 -4.51 18.95
CA LYS A 191 16.05 -5.29 17.97
C LYS A 191 16.67 -4.42 16.88
N LYS A 192 16.38 -3.11 16.87
CA LYS A 192 16.83 -2.15 15.84
C LYS A 192 16.59 -2.71 14.43
N ILE A 193 15.36 -3.18 14.19
CA ILE A 193 15.02 -3.87 12.96
C ILE A 193 15.31 -2.93 11.78
N PRO A 194 16.19 -3.31 10.83
CA PRO A 194 16.50 -2.45 9.69
C PRO A 194 15.26 -2.26 8.80
N PRO A 195 15.15 -1.13 8.05
CA PRO A 195 14.00 -0.85 7.21
C PRO A 195 13.57 -2.07 6.40
N ILE A 196 12.35 -2.55 6.64
CA ILE A 196 11.86 -3.83 6.12
C ILE A 196 11.81 -3.82 4.58
N GLU A 197 11.66 -2.64 3.97
CA GLU A 197 11.79 -2.37 2.53
C GLU A 197 13.09 -2.96 1.92
N LYS A 198 14.22 -2.95 2.66
CA LYS A 198 15.48 -3.52 2.19
C LYS A 198 15.40 -5.03 2.01
N LYS A 199 14.71 -5.71 2.94
CA LYS A 199 14.49 -7.16 2.85
C LYS A 199 13.63 -7.50 1.64
N ILE A 200 12.65 -6.65 1.31
CA ILE A 200 11.82 -6.81 0.10
C ILE A 200 12.67 -6.70 -1.18
N ALA A 201 13.53 -5.69 -1.26
CA ALA A 201 14.44 -5.53 -2.40
C ALA A 201 15.40 -6.73 -2.55
N GLU A 202 15.89 -7.27 -1.44
CA GLU A 202 16.74 -8.49 -1.42
C GLU A 202 15.97 -9.75 -1.83
N ARG A 203 14.74 -9.94 -1.33
CA ARG A 203 13.83 -11.03 -1.71
C ARG A 203 13.63 -11.05 -3.23
N VAL A 204 13.28 -9.90 -3.81
CA VAL A 204 13.11 -9.76 -5.27
C VAL A 204 14.43 -9.99 -6.02
N LYS A 205 15.55 -9.46 -5.52
CA LYS A 205 16.87 -9.68 -6.13
C LYS A 205 17.23 -11.16 -6.18
N ASN A 206 16.92 -11.92 -5.12
CA ASN A 206 17.19 -13.35 -5.06
C ASN A 206 16.24 -14.14 -5.97
N TRP A 207 14.95 -13.84 -5.96
CA TRP A 207 13.99 -14.45 -6.89
C TRP A 207 14.39 -14.22 -8.36
N ARG A 208 14.81 -13.00 -8.70
CA ARG A 208 15.28 -12.62 -10.05
C ARG A 208 16.48 -13.42 -10.55
N LYS A 209 17.30 -14.00 -9.67
CA LYS A 209 18.43 -14.85 -10.07
C LYS A 209 17.97 -16.23 -10.54
N ASN A 210 16.82 -16.69 -10.03
CA ASN A 210 16.34 -18.06 -10.21
C ASN A 210 15.19 -18.15 -11.22
N THR A 211 14.43 -17.07 -11.41
CA THR A 211 13.34 -17.04 -12.39
C THR A 211 13.85 -16.94 -13.84
N LYS A 212 13.09 -17.54 -14.77
CA LYS A 212 13.29 -17.38 -16.21
C LYS A 212 12.66 -16.08 -16.75
N ILE A 213 11.76 -15.47 -15.99
CA ILE A 213 11.02 -14.27 -16.38
C ILE A 213 11.92 -13.04 -16.20
N LYS A 214 12.13 -12.27 -17.27
CA LYS A 214 12.87 -11.01 -17.21
C LYS A 214 11.99 -9.89 -17.74
N LEU A 215 11.91 -8.79 -17.01
CA LEU A 215 11.37 -7.55 -17.57
C LEU A 215 12.21 -7.16 -18.81
N PRO A 216 11.60 -6.53 -19.83
CA PRO A 216 12.32 -6.05 -20.99
C PRO A 216 13.56 -5.25 -20.57
N VAL A 217 14.72 -5.68 -21.05
CA VAL A 217 15.99 -5.02 -20.73
C VAL A 217 15.98 -3.61 -21.33
N GLU A 218 16.56 -2.64 -20.62
CA GLU A 218 16.61 -1.20 -20.99
C GLU A 218 17.06 -0.97 -22.46
N ASN A 219 17.80 -1.92 -23.06
CA ASN A 219 18.24 -1.91 -24.46
C ASN A 219 17.12 -2.04 -25.52
N GLN A 220 15.91 -2.47 -25.17
CA GLN A 220 14.76 -2.44 -26.10
C GLN A 220 14.19 -1.03 -26.28
N TYR A 221 14.40 -0.15 -25.30
CA TYR A 221 14.24 1.28 -25.49
C TYR A 221 15.53 1.78 -26.16
N LYS A 222 15.64 1.61 -27.49
CA LYS A 222 16.66 2.31 -28.30
C LYS A 222 16.82 3.70 -27.71
N LYS A 223 18.03 4.11 -27.30
CA LYS A 223 18.36 5.45 -26.79
C LYS A 223 17.52 6.46 -27.57
N ARG A 224 16.36 6.87 -27.03
CA ARG A 224 15.52 7.86 -27.71
C ARG A 224 16.42 9.08 -27.75
N LYS A 225 16.81 9.53 -28.96
CA LYS A 225 17.63 10.73 -29.13
C LYS A 225 17.01 11.80 -28.24
N LYS A 226 17.73 12.25 -27.20
CA LYS A 226 17.21 13.22 -26.22
C LYS A 226 16.67 14.49 -26.88
N GLY A 227 17.08 14.80 -28.12
CA GLY A 227 16.55 15.92 -28.92
C GLY A 227 15.15 15.68 -29.50
N GLY A 228 14.83 14.45 -29.92
CA GLY A 228 13.67 14.20 -30.77
C GLY A 228 12.32 14.52 -30.13
N LEU A 229 12.09 14.15 -28.86
CA LEU A 229 10.80 14.44 -28.21
C LEU A 229 10.61 15.93 -27.96
N LYS A 230 11.69 16.66 -27.64
CA LYS A 230 11.61 18.09 -27.31
C LYS A 230 11.38 18.91 -28.59
N GLU A 231 12.05 18.56 -29.68
CA GLU A 231 11.85 19.14 -31.01
C GLU A 231 10.48 18.78 -31.61
N THR A 232 10.03 17.53 -31.43
CA THR A 232 8.70 17.09 -31.91
C THR A 232 7.56 17.75 -31.14
N LEU A 233 7.76 18.03 -29.85
CA LEU A 233 6.74 18.63 -28.99
C LEU A 233 6.83 20.16 -28.87
N ALA A 234 7.92 20.79 -29.34
CA ALA A 234 8.10 22.24 -29.32
C ALA A 234 6.91 23.04 -29.89
N PRO A 235 6.28 22.64 -31.02
CA PRO A 235 5.13 23.35 -31.56
C PRO A 235 3.91 23.39 -30.62
N TYR A 236 3.79 22.44 -29.70
CA TYR A 236 2.69 22.36 -28.74
C TYR A 236 2.93 23.19 -27.47
N PHE A 237 4.17 23.62 -27.23
CA PHE A 237 4.53 24.48 -26.09
C PHE A 237 4.64 25.96 -26.47
N GLU A 238 4.80 26.27 -27.77
CA GLU A 238 4.87 27.64 -28.28
C GLU A 238 3.49 28.27 -28.58
N GLN A 239 2.40 27.49 -28.56
CA GLN A 239 1.03 28.01 -28.78
C GLN A 239 0.35 28.59 -27.52
N LYS A 240 1.09 28.75 -26.42
CA LYS A 240 0.61 29.46 -25.22
C LYS A 240 1.51 30.66 -24.92
N SER A 241 1.36 31.71 -25.73
CA SER A 241 1.74 33.08 -25.40
C SER A 241 0.67 34.03 -25.91
#